data_AF-A0A3M9XYZ2-F1
#
_entry.id   AF-A0A3M9XYZ2-F1
#
_cell.length_a   1.000
_cell.length_b   1.000
_cell.length_c   1.000
_cell.angle_alpha   90.00
_cell.angle_beta   90.00
_cell.angle_gamma   90.00
#
_symmetry.space_group_name_H-M   'P 1'
#
loop_
_entity.id
_entity.type
_entity.pdbx_description
1 polymer ?
#
loop_
_entity_poly.entity_id
_entity_poly.type
_entity_poly.pdbx_seq_one_letter_code
_entity_poly.pdbx_strand_id
1 'polypeptide(L)'
;MPGNRTSSSSMWWLSSGEIKRARARVEKEAFAIRNATEDIVTPANAFETHAGQFWQVYSTRAYMRARFELAGPCLLATGTLDGVQQALEHLLDMLKLSRSDNMGLRDIIPAIMLRLDLDRECHDFIRWWSVLDSPGDDLWADSDAPYLIPSEASILSEPDFISERFPSLDHLNVLLLLELRLVVDIRNLKVCRKVLAASKLPEHLWRTIELATLRSPLSSLYQQLPPDDLTTAGEVHLEHAKKLGSQLHRANSSFMFDLFDPDEALSSVVETYSLGSWEEMALTLQNSYAAWSGSEGVLDLLGDACLCAELDSEAEMEDMMDTDTFQSGEGRDRTIEELLEDVGVNRLWGYLEDAYADAYWLGPWCDRPSEQRRKEARRLWDEPDDDYFGYGMEDSDLEDSDLEDGDLEDGDFED
;
A
#
# COMPACT_ATOMS: atom_id res chain seq x y z
N MET A 1 14.56 30.37 -31.06
CA MET A 1 15.72 29.97 -30.24
C MET A 1 15.17 29.46 -28.92
N PRO A 2 15.23 28.16 -28.62
CA PRO A 2 14.90 27.67 -27.30
C PRO A 2 16.17 27.67 -26.44
N GLY A 3 16.09 28.38 -25.32
CA GLY A 3 17.15 28.43 -24.32
C GLY A 3 17.19 27.14 -23.53
N ASN A 4 18.40 26.56 -23.45
CA ASN A 4 18.77 25.50 -22.52
C ASN A 4 18.38 25.87 -21.09
N ARG A 5 17.43 25.13 -20.51
CA ARG A 5 17.43 24.85 -19.08
C ARG A 5 17.90 23.41 -18.94
N THR A 6 19.15 23.26 -18.52
CA THR A 6 19.72 22.01 -18.06
C THR A 6 18.94 21.55 -16.82
N SER A 7 18.03 20.61 -17.02
CA SER A 7 17.46 19.82 -15.93
C SER A 7 18.58 19.00 -15.32
N SER A 8 18.84 19.19 -14.03
CA SER A 8 19.77 18.38 -13.24
C SER A 8 19.10 17.05 -12.93
N SER A 9 18.99 16.18 -13.94
CA SER A 9 18.65 14.78 -13.73
C SER A 9 19.91 14.05 -13.28
N SER A 10 20.14 14.06 -11.97
CA SER A 10 21.13 13.21 -11.31
C SER A 10 20.41 12.25 -10.38
N MET A 11 19.59 11.37 -10.97
CA MET A 11 19.00 10.23 -10.28
C MET A 11 19.52 8.97 -10.96
N TRP A 12 20.32 8.20 -10.20
CA TRP A 12 20.55 6.77 -10.38
C TRP A 12 21.33 6.28 -11.61
N TRP A 13 22.58 6.76 -11.76
CA TRP A 13 23.60 5.94 -12.42
C TRP A 13 24.77 5.72 -11.45
N LEU A 14 24.65 4.72 -10.58
CA LEU A 14 25.83 4.27 -9.84
C LEU A 14 26.81 3.61 -10.81
N SER A 15 28.07 3.98 -10.66
CA SER A 15 29.15 3.42 -11.47
C SER A 15 29.38 1.96 -11.06
N SER A 16 29.73 1.09 -12.01
CA SER A 16 30.23 -0.27 -11.74
C SER A 16 31.38 -0.27 -10.70
N GLY A 17 32.11 0.84 -10.59
CA GLY A 17 33.14 1.06 -9.57
C GLY A 17 32.61 1.10 -8.13
N GLU A 18 31.41 1.62 -7.88
CA GLU A 18 30.82 1.68 -6.53
C GLU A 18 30.42 0.30 -6.04
N ILE A 19 29.72 -0.47 -6.87
CA ILE A 19 29.38 -1.87 -6.59
C ILE A 19 30.66 -2.68 -6.31
N LYS A 20 31.71 -2.50 -7.13
CA LYS A 20 32.99 -3.18 -6.91
C LYS A 20 33.63 -2.82 -5.56
N ARG A 21 33.58 -1.56 -5.16
CA ARG A 21 34.09 -1.11 -3.85
C ARG A 21 33.26 -1.69 -2.69
N ALA A 22 31.94 -1.66 -2.81
CA ALA A 22 31.03 -2.23 -1.81
C ALA A 22 31.26 -3.74 -1.64
N ARG A 23 31.38 -4.50 -2.73
CA ARG A 23 31.73 -5.93 -2.68
C ARG A 23 33.07 -6.19 -1.99
N ALA A 24 34.12 -5.45 -2.37
CA ALA A 24 35.44 -5.58 -1.74
C ALA A 24 35.40 -5.28 -0.23
N ARG A 25 34.55 -4.33 0.20
CA ARG A 25 34.32 -4.05 1.62
C ARG A 25 33.63 -5.21 2.34
N VAL A 26 32.55 -5.76 1.76
CA VAL A 26 31.87 -6.95 2.31
C VAL A 26 32.85 -8.12 2.46
N GLU A 27 33.67 -8.38 1.44
CA GLU A 27 34.69 -9.44 1.49
C GLU A 27 35.74 -9.21 2.57
N LYS A 28 36.21 -7.97 2.72
CA LYS A 28 37.18 -7.59 3.76
C LYS A 28 36.61 -7.82 5.16
N GLU A 29 35.40 -7.36 5.43
CA GLU A 29 34.75 -7.54 6.75
C GLU A 29 34.44 -9.02 7.00
N ALA A 30 34.01 -9.77 5.99
CA ALA A 30 33.79 -11.22 6.11
C ALA A 30 35.10 -11.96 6.44
N PHE A 31 36.21 -11.58 5.79
CA PHE A 31 37.53 -12.14 6.10
C PHE A 31 37.95 -11.85 7.54
N ALA A 32 37.70 -10.63 8.03
CA ALA A 32 38.01 -10.24 9.41
C ALA A 32 37.21 -11.08 10.42
N ILE A 33 35.93 -11.35 10.16
CA ILE A 33 35.10 -12.19 11.04
C ILE A 33 35.58 -13.65 11.04
N ARG A 34 35.86 -14.24 9.87
CA ARG A 34 36.30 -15.64 9.76
C ARG A 34 37.65 -15.91 10.43
N ASN A 35 38.54 -14.92 10.42
CA ASN A 35 39.90 -15.03 10.94
C ASN A 35 40.08 -14.26 12.27
N ALA A 36 38.98 -13.89 12.93
CA ALA A 36 39.04 -13.22 14.22
C ALA A 36 39.72 -14.13 15.25
N THR A 37 40.68 -13.57 15.99
CA THR A 37 41.25 -14.23 17.17
C THR A 37 40.28 -14.03 18.32
N GLU A 38 39.92 -15.11 19.01
CA GLU A 38 38.99 -15.06 20.14
C GLU A 38 39.52 -14.14 21.25
N ASP A 39 38.67 -13.24 21.73
CA ASP A 39 38.90 -12.43 22.93
C ASP A 39 37.59 -12.28 23.74
N ILE A 40 37.64 -11.49 24.81
CA ILE A 40 36.51 -11.32 25.76
C ILE A 40 35.22 -10.84 25.07
N VAL A 41 35.31 -10.12 23.96
CA VAL A 41 34.17 -9.49 23.27
C VAL A 41 34.01 -9.93 21.80
N THR A 42 34.97 -10.69 21.28
CA THR A 42 35.03 -11.13 19.89
C THR A 42 35.15 -12.65 19.82
N PRO A 43 34.13 -13.37 19.32
CA PRO A 43 34.22 -14.81 19.15
C PRO A 43 35.13 -15.18 17.97
N ALA A 44 35.78 -16.35 18.06
CA ALA A 44 36.41 -16.96 16.90
C ALA A 44 35.34 -17.37 15.87
N ASN A 45 35.48 -16.88 14.63
CA ASN A 45 34.58 -17.14 13.51
C ASN A 45 33.08 -17.05 13.87
N ALA A 46 32.58 -15.83 14.00
CA ALA A 46 31.19 -15.58 14.39
C ALA A 46 30.14 -16.22 13.45
N PHE A 47 30.50 -16.53 12.19
CA PHE A 47 29.58 -17.18 11.24
C PHE A 47 29.15 -18.58 11.69
N GLU A 48 30.00 -19.31 12.41
CA GLU A 48 29.69 -20.68 12.85
C GLU A 48 29.09 -20.71 14.26
N THR A 49 29.44 -19.74 15.09
CA THR A 49 29.14 -19.77 16.52
C THR A 49 28.02 -18.82 16.95
N HIS A 50 27.70 -17.81 16.14
CA HIS A 50 26.79 -16.72 16.52
C HIS A 50 25.78 -16.37 15.41
N ALA A 51 25.55 -17.25 14.44
CA ALA A 51 24.48 -17.08 13.45
C ALA A 51 23.12 -16.88 14.15
N GLY A 52 22.32 -15.93 13.66
CA GLY A 52 21.08 -15.48 14.31
C GLY A 52 21.28 -14.34 15.32
N GLN A 53 22.49 -14.15 15.85
CA GLN A 53 22.81 -13.18 16.90
C GLN A 53 23.87 -12.15 16.48
N PHE A 54 24.13 -11.97 15.18
CA PHE A 54 25.21 -11.12 14.69
C PHE A 54 25.15 -9.71 15.28
N TRP A 55 23.97 -9.09 15.35
CA TRP A 55 23.88 -7.72 15.85
C TRP A 55 24.34 -7.54 17.31
N GLN A 56 24.24 -8.60 18.12
CA GLN A 56 24.72 -8.59 19.51
C GLN A 56 26.25 -8.68 19.59
N VAL A 57 26.90 -9.25 18.57
CA VAL A 57 28.36 -9.32 18.47
C VAL A 57 28.89 -8.05 17.80
N TYR A 58 29.48 -7.15 18.60
CA TYR A 58 29.91 -5.82 18.15
C TYR A 58 30.83 -5.86 16.92
N SER A 59 31.76 -6.81 16.87
CA SER A 59 32.72 -6.97 15.77
C SER A 59 32.07 -7.31 14.43
N THR A 60 30.85 -7.88 14.42
CA THR A 60 30.16 -8.24 13.17
C THR A 60 29.30 -7.11 12.60
N ARG A 61 29.04 -6.05 13.37
CA ARG A 61 28.19 -4.92 12.93
C ARG A 61 28.74 -4.21 11.68
N ALA A 62 30.07 -4.13 11.56
CA ALA A 62 30.72 -3.55 10.38
C ALA A 62 30.40 -4.34 9.10
N TYR A 63 30.39 -5.67 9.20
CA TYR A 63 29.99 -6.56 8.10
C TYR A 63 28.52 -6.40 7.74
N MET A 64 27.62 -6.38 8.74
CA MET A 64 26.17 -6.19 8.51
C MET A 64 25.89 -4.87 7.79
N ARG A 65 26.50 -3.77 8.25
CA ARG A 65 26.38 -2.45 7.59
C ARG A 65 26.96 -2.45 6.17
N ALA A 66 28.12 -3.06 5.95
CA ALA A 66 28.70 -3.16 4.61
C ALA A 66 27.81 -3.98 3.65
N ARG A 67 27.15 -5.03 4.15
CA ARG A 67 26.24 -5.87 3.36
C ARG A 67 24.95 -5.12 3.03
N PHE A 68 24.42 -4.33 3.97
CA PHE A 68 23.29 -3.43 3.72
C PHE A 68 23.62 -2.38 2.64
N GLU A 69 24.77 -1.71 2.75
CA GLU A 69 25.22 -0.70 1.79
C GLU A 69 25.37 -1.26 0.37
N LEU A 70 25.83 -2.52 0.26
CA LEU A 70 25.85 -3.24 -1.00
C LEU A 70 24.44 -3.55 -1.51
N ALA A 71 23.56 -4.09 -0.66
CA ALA A 71 22.23 -4.53 -1.05
C ALA A 71 21.30 -3.36 -1.42
N GLY A 72 21.05 -2.44 -0.50
CA GLY A 72 20.12 -1.34 -0.69
C GLY A 72 20.68 -0.28 -1.64
N PRO A 73 21.58 0.60 -1.18
CA PRO A 73 22.08 1.71 -1.98
C PRO A 73 22.77 1.31 -3.28
N CYS A 74 23.53 0.22 -3.33
CA CYS A 74 24.30 -0.12 -4.54
C CYS A 74 23.54 -0.99 -5.54
N LEU A 75 22.98 -2.13 -5.11
CA LEU A 75 22.37 -3.11 -6.01
C LEU A 75 20.96 -2.70 -6.44
N LEU A 76 20.09 -2.24 -5.53
CA LEU A 76 18.73 -1.81 -5.90
C LEU A 76 18.73 -0.58 -6.81
N ALA A 77 19.67 0.36 -6.59
CA ALA A 77 19.84 1.55 -7.41
C ALA A 77 20.24 1.27 -8.86
N THR A 78 20.69 0.05 -9.19
CA THR A 78 20.95 -0.32 -10.59
C THR A 78 19.67 -0.41 -11.42
N GLY A 79 18.52 -0.63 -10.79
CA GLY A 79 17.25 -0.87 -11.48
C GLY A 79 17.22 -2.16 -12.31
N THR A 80 18.22 -3.05 -12.17
CA THR A 80 18.32 -4.29 -12.96
C THR A 80 17.74 -5.48 -12.22
N LEU A 81 17.15 -6.44 -12.94
CA LEU A 81 16.64 -7.69 -12.35
C LEU A 81 17.70 -8.44 -11.53
N ASP A 82 18.93 -8.54 -12.07
CA ASP A 82 20.08 -9.17 -11.40
C ASP A 82 20.46 -8.44 -10.10
N GLY A 83 20.46 -7.10 -10.12
CA GLY A 83 20.71 -6.29 -8.92
C GLY A 83 19.64 -6.51 -7.86
N VAL A 84 18.36 -6.52 -8.24
CA VAL A 84 17.23 -6.75 -7.33
C VAL A 84 17.29 -8.16 -6.71
N GLN A 85 17.59 -9.18 -7.51
CA GLN A 85 17.75 -10.55 -7.02
C GLN A 85 18.91 -10.67 -6.02
N GLN A 86 20.08 -10.13 -6.35
CA GLN A 86 21.23 -10.17 -5.44
C GLN A 86 21.00 -9.36 -4.17
N ALA A 87 20.28 -8.24 -4.24
CA ALA A 87 19.89 -7.48 -3.07
C ALA A 87 19.00 -8.31 -2.14
N LEU A 88 17.98 -8.99 -2.69
CA LEU A 88 17.11 -9.88 -1.91
C LEU A 88 17.91 -10.99 -1.22
N GLU A 89 18.81 -11.65 -1.93
CA GLU A 89 19.69 -12.69 -1.37
C GLU A 89 20.54 -12.14 -0.21
N HIS A 90 21.12 -10.95 -0.37
CA HIS A 90 21.88 -10.31 0.70
C HIS A 90 21.03 -9.98 1.93
N LEU A 91 19.83 -9.43 1.74
CA LEU A 91 18.94 -9.02 2.83
C LEU A 91 18.35 -10.21 3.59
N LEU A 92 17.90 -11.25 2.89
CA LEU A 92 17.40 -12.48 3.52
C LEU A 92 18.49 -13.19 4.32
N ASP A 93 19.72 -13.24 3.81
CA ASP A 93 20.84 -13.80 4.57
C ASP A 93 21.20 -12.94 5.79
N MET A 94 21.10 -11.61 5.68
CA MET A 94 21.31 -10.74 6.83
C MET A 94 20.26 -11.00 7.92
N LEU A 95 18.99 -11.23 7.57
CA LEU A 95 17.98 -11.62 8.55
C LEU A 95 18.29 -12.97 9.20
N LYS A 96 18.81 -13.95 8.46
CA LYS A 96 19.27 -15.22 9.06
C LYS A 96 20.43 -15.01 10.04
N LEU A 97 21.32 -14.07 9.75
CA LEU A 97 22.44 -13.72 10.63
C LEU A 97 21.99 -12.92 11.85
N SER A 98 20.92 -12.14 11.74
CA SER A 98 20.37 -11.28 12.78
C SER A 98 18.86 -11.42 12.86
N ARG A 99 18.39 -12.45 13.56
CA ARG A 99 16.98 -12.86 13.60
C ARG A 99 16.06 -11.77 14.18
N SER A 100 16.58 -10.97 15.12
CA SER A 100 15.89 -9.84 15.75
C SER A 100 15.78 -8.58 14.88
N ASP A 101 16.22 -8.65 13.62
CA ASP A 101 16.13 -7.58 12.62
C ASP A 101 16.45 -6.16 13.12
N ASN A 102 17.61 -5.99 13.75
CA ASN A 102 18.01 -4.70 14.31
C ASN A 102 18.32 -3.61 13.26
N MET A 103 18.23 -3.94 11.98
CA MET A 103 18.46 -3.03 10.86
C MET A 103 17.18 -2.69 10.09
N GLY A 104 16.01 -3.20 10.49
CA GLY A 104 14.74 -2.92 9.82
C GLY A 104 14.66 -3.47 8.40
N LEU A 105 15.28 -4.64 8.14
CA LEU A 105 15.32 -5.24 6.81
C LEU A 105 13.96 -5.81 6.40
N ARG A 106 13.13 -6.20 7.37
CA ARG A 106 11.79 -6.75 7.14
C ARG A 106 10.82 -5.76 6.49
N ASP A 107 11.11 -4.48 6.58
CA ASP A 107 10.31 -3.41 6.00
C ASP A 107 10.63 -3.22 4.50
N ILE A 108 11.86 -3.54 4.09
CA ILE A 108 12.34 -3.36 2.70
C ILE A 108 12.09 -4.62 1.84
N ILE A 109 12.28 -5.80 2.42
CA ILE A 109 12.23 -7.09 1.70
C ILE A 109 10.92 -7.35 0.94
N PRO A 110 9.72 -7.09 1.50
CA PRO A 110 8.47 -7.39 0.81
C PRO A 110 8.31 -6.66 -0.54
N ALA A 111 8.66 -5.38 -0.59
CA ALA A 111 8.62 -4.62 -1.85
C ALA A 111 9.58 -5.19 -2.91
N ILE A 112 10.75 -5.68 -2.49
CA ILE A 112 11.71 -6.34 -3.39
C ILE A 112 11.15 -7.67 -3.91
N MET A 113 10.45 -8.44 -3.06
CA MET A 113 9.81 -9.68 -3.47
C MET A 113 8.75 -9.44 -4.56
N LEU A 114 7.92 -8.41 -4.42
CA LEU A 114 6.94 -8.05 -5.46
C LEU A 114 7.61 -7.67 -6.79
N ARG A 115 8.76 -6.98 -6.77
CA ARG A 115 9.52 -6.66 -7.99
C ARG A 115 10.10 -7.88 -8.70
N LEU A 116 10.20 -9.01 -8.01
CA LEU A 116 10.68 -10.29 -8.53
C LEU A 116 9.55 -11.28 -8.77
N ASP A 117 8.30 -10.83 -8.69
CA ASP A 117 7.09 -11.66 -8.85
C ASP A 117 7.00 -12.82 -7.83
N LEU A 118 7.64 -12.67 -6.68
CA LEU A 118 7.60 -13.59 -5.54
C LEU A 118 6.38 -13.29 -4.66
N ASP A 119 5.21 -13.24 -5.28
CA ASP A 119 4.00 -12.67 -4.70
C ASP A 119 3.47 -13.51 -3.53
N ARG A 120 3.55 -14.85 -3.64
CA ARG A 120 3.18 -15.77 -2.56
C ARG A 120 4.14 -15.65 -1.39
N GLU A 121 5.44 -15.66 -1.69
CA GLU A 121 6.50 -15.55 -0.70
C GLU A 121 6.44 -14.20 0.02
N CYS A 122 6.09 -13.13 -0.69
CA CYS A 122 5.84 -11.81 -0.11
C CYS A 122 4.70 -11.83 0.90
N HIS A 123 3.54 -12.37 0.52
CA HIS A 123 2.40 -12.51 1.43
C HIS A 123 2.77 -13.33 2.68
N ASP A 124 3.41 -14.49 2.49
CA ASP A 124 3.77 -15.38 3.58
C ASP A 124 4.84 -14.75 4.49
N PHE A 125 5.78 -13.99 3.92
CA PHE A 125 6.79 -13.24 4.67
C PHE A 125 6.13 -12.18 5.55
N ILE A 126 5.24 -11.34 5.00
CA ILE A 126 4.54 -10.31 5.78
C ILE A 126 3.76 -10.98 6.91
N ARG A 127 2.95 -12.00 6.59
CA ARG A 127 2.15 -12.73 7.57
C ARG A 127 3.00 -13.30 8.70
N TRP A 128 4.12 -13.93 8.37
CA TRP A 128 5.04 -14.49 9.36
C TRP A 128 5.51 -13.43 10.36
N TRP A 129 5.94 -12.28 9.86
CA TRP A 129 6.41 -11.19 10.72
C TRP A 129 5.30 -10.51 11.51
N SER A 130 4.09 -10.38 10.94
CA SER A 130 2.95 -9.79 11.65
C SER A 130 2.43 -10.69 12.77
N VAL A 131 2.42 -12.02 12.58
CA VAL A 131 1.99 -12.97 13.63
C VAL A 131 3.02 -13.06 14.75
N LEU A 132 4.32 -13.14 14.42
CA LEU A 132 5.39 -13.26 15.42
C LEU A 132 5.67 -11.99 16.24
N ASP A 133 5.33 -10.82 15.72
CA ASP A 133 5.42 -9.56 16.48
C ASP A 133 4.31 -9.47 17.57
N SER A 134 3.49 -10.52 17.74
CA SER A 134 2.52 -10.61 18.83
C SER A 134 3.20 -10.70 20.21
N PRO A 135 2.70 -9.99 21.24
CA PRO A 135 3.33 -9.98 22.56
C PRO A 135 3.37 -11.38 23.21
N GLY A 136 4.57 -11.90 23.47
CA GLY A 136 4.78 -13.14 24.25
C GLY A 136 5.69 -14.19 23.60
N ASP A 137 6.07 -14.01 22.34
CA ASP A 137 6.88 -15.00 21.61
C ASP A 137 8.38 -14.62 21.62
N ASP A 138 9.16 -15.24 22.51
CA ASP A 138 10.65 -15.12 22.58
C ASP A 138 11.38 -15.84 21.42
N LEU A 139 10.68 -16.14 20.32
CA LEU A 139 11.21 -16.90 19.17
C LEU A 139 12.41 -16.22 18.50
N TRP A 140 12.59 -14.91 18.70
CA TRP A 140 13.75 -14.16 18.20
C TRP A 140 15.07 -14.52 18.90
N ALA A 141 15.01 -14.99 20.15
CA ALA A 141 16.17 -15.40 20.92
C ALA A 141 16.57 -16.87 20.66
N ASP A 142 15.63 -17.67 20.15
CA ASP A 142 15.85 -19.08 19.83
C ASP A 142 16.42 -19.25 18.42
N SER A 143 17.69 -19.63 18.30
CA SER A 143 18.34 -19.91 17.02
C SER A 143 17.85 -21.20 16.36
N ASP A 144 17.24 -22.11 17.12
CA ASP A 144 16.81 -23.43 16.65
C ASP A 144 15.33 -23.44 16.20
N ALA A 145 14.57 -22.39 16.53
CA ALA A 145 13.18 -22.26 16.09
C ALA A 145 13.09 -22.13 14.56
N PRO A 146 12.04 -22.69 13.92
CA PRO A 146 11.81 -22.52 12.48
C PRO A 146 11.79 -21.05 12.07
N TYR A 147 12.25 -20.75 10.85
CA TYR A 147 12.36 -19.40 10.33
C TYR A 147 11.69 -19.30 8.96
N LEU A 148 10.79 -18.31 8.80
CA LEU A 148 10.00 -18.08 7.59
C LEU A 148 9.30 -19.35 7.08
N ILE A 149 8.46 -19.96 7.93
CA ILE A 149 7.65 -21.11 7.48
C ILE A 149 6.59 -20.59 6.50
N PRO A 150 6.52 -21.14 5.26
CA PRO A 150 5.48 -20.78 4.31
C PRO A 150 4.09 -21.00 4.91
N SER A 151 3.16 -20.09 4.60
CA SER A 151 1.80 -20.23 5.11
C SER A 151 1.03 -21.20 4.21
N GLU A 152 0.23 -22.09 4.81
CA GLU A 152 -0.79 -22.85 4.07
C GLU A 152 -2.11 -22.07 3.93
N ALA A 153 -2.15 -20.83 4.42
CA ALA A 153 -3.34 -20.00 4.34
C ALA A 153 -3.71 -19.69 2.89
N SER A 154 -5.01 -19.61 2.65
CA SER A 154 -5.53 -19.13 1.38
C SER A 154 -5.21 -17.65 1.22
N ILE A 155 -4.85 -17.22 0.01
CA ILE A 155 -4.66 -15.81 -0.35
C ILE A 155 -6.00 -15.06 -0.42
N LEU A 156 -7.10 -15.79 -0.52
CA LEU A 156 -8.46 -15.23 -0.39
C LEU A 156 -8.88 -15.05 1.07
N SER A 157 -8.07 -15.49 2.05
CA SER A 157 -8.37 -15.22 3.45
C SER A 157 -8.12 -13.75 3.77
N GLU A 158 -9.00 -13.18 4.59
CA GLU A 158 -8.88 -11.80 5.02
C GLU A 158 -7.52 -11.52 5.68
N PRO A 159 -6.88 -10.37 5.41
CA PRO A 159 -5.59 -10.00 6.00
C PRO A 159 -5.72 -9.51 7.45
N ASP A 160 -6.38 -10.30 8.30
CA ASP A 160 -6.65 -10.02 9.72
C ASP A 160 -5.40 -10.09 10.62
N PHE A 161 -4.29 -10.59 10.08
CA PHE A 161 -3.01 -10.70 10.79
C PHE A 161 -2.25 -9.38 10.90
N ILE A 162 -2.64 -8.33 10.16
CA ILE A 162 -2.06 -6.99 10.31
C ILE A 162 -2.72 -6.31 11.52
N SER A 163 -1.90 -5.83 12.45
CA SER A 163 -2.37 -5.13 13.65
C SER A 163 -3.19 -3.88 13.28
N GLU A 164 -4.44 -3.82 13.74
CA GLU A 164 -5.27 -2.62 13.55
C GLU A 164 -4.78 -1.41 14.35
N ARG A 165 -4.07 -1.65 15.46
CA ARG A 165 -3.67 -0.60 16.40
C ARG A 165 -2.29 -0.04 16.10
N PHE A 166 -1.37 -0.89 15.65
CA PHE A 166 0.02 -0.52 15.35
C PHE A 166 0.51 -1.29 14.11
N PRO A 167 -0.04 -1.00 12.92
CA PRO A 167 0.42 -1.64 11.69
C PRO A 167 1.83 -1.16 11.33
N SER A 168 2.68 -2.04 10.79
CA SER A 168 3.86 -1.60 10.03
C SER A 168 3.37 -0.97 8.73
N LEU A 169 3.74 0.29 8.49
CA LEU A 169 3.35 1.02 7.27
C LEU A 169 3.92 0.33 6.02
N ASP A 170 5.16 -0.18 6.10
CA ASP A 170 5.83 -0.96 5.06
C ASP A 170 5.08 -2.25 4.71
N HIS A 171 4.61 -2.99 5.71
CA HIS A 171 3.84 -4.23 5.46
C HIS A 171 2.46 -3.94 4.91
N LEU A 172 1.80 -2.92 5.44
CA LEU A 172 0.45 -2.52 5.04
C LEU A 172 0.40 -2.07 3.59
N ASN A 173 1.30 -1.17 3.16
CA ASN A 173 1.31 -0.67 1.78
C ASN A 173 1.72 -1.76 0.77
N VAL A 174 2.64 -2.66 1.12
CA VAL A 174 3.05 -3.74 0.22
C VAL A 174 1.94 -4.78 0.06
N LEU A 175 1.23 -5.10 1.15
CA LEU A 175 0.09 -6.01 1.08
C LEU A 175 -1.06 -5.40 0.25
N LEU A 176 -1.33 -4.10 0.42
CA LEU A 176 -2.26 -3.36 -0.41
C LEU A 176 -1.88 -3.43 -1.90
N LEU A 177 -0.60 -3.21 -2.24
CA LEU A 177 -0.12 -3.33 -3.61
C LEU A 177 -0.34 -4.75 -4.16
N LEU A 178 -0.06 -5.79 -3.36
CA LEU A 178 -0.30 -7.17 -3.76
C LEU A 178 -1.80 -7.41 -4.08
N GLU A 179 -2.71 -6.99 -3.20
CA GLU A 179 -4.15 -7.11 -3.42
C GLU A 179 -4.58 -6.41 -4.72
N LEU A 180 -4.13 -5.18 -4.95
CA LEU A 180 -4.43 -4.43 -6.17
C LEU A 180 -3.86 -5.09 -7.44
N ARG A 181 -2.67 -5.71 -7.38
CA ARG A 181 -2.12 -6.49 -8.49
C ARG A 181 -3.04 -7.66 -8.86
N LEU A 182 -3.56 -8.38 -7.86
CA LEU A 182 -4.49 -9.50 -8.08
C LEU A 182 -5.83 -9.00 -8.65
N VAL A 183 -6.36 -7.87 -8.17
CA VAL A 183 -7.55 -7.22 -8.74
C VAL A 183 -7.35 -6.90 -10.23
N VAL A 184 -6.23 -6.26 -10.58
CA VAL A 184 -5.90 -5.89 -11.96
C VAL A 184 -5.76 -7.12 -12.86
N ASP A 185 -5.10 -8.17 -12.39
CA ASP A 185 -4.94 -9.42 -13.14
C ASP A 185 -6.29 -10.14 -13.36
N ILE A 186 -7.13 -10.22 -12.33
CA ILE A 186 -8.48 -10.79 -12.44
C ILE A 186 -9.32 -9.98 -13.43
N ARG A 187 -9.28 -8.65 -13.37
CA ARG A 187 -9.92 -7.77 -14.35
C ARG A 187 -9.44 -8.08 -15.77
N ASN A 188 -8.12 -8.15 -15.97
CA ASN A 188 -7.51 -8.40 -17.27
C ASN A 188 -7.95 -9.78 -17.82
N LEU A 189 -8.02 -10.82 -16.97
CA LEU A 189 -8.58 -12.12 -17.35
C LEU A 189 -10.04 -12.01 -17.78
N LYS A 190 -10.88 -11.30 -17.04
CA LYS A 190 -12.31 -11.13 -17.38
C LYS A 190 -12.48 -10.40 -18.71
N VAL A 191 -11.72 -9.33 -18.94
CA VAL A 191 -11.72 -8.60 -20.22
C VAL A 191 -11.22 -9.49 -21.36
N CYS A 192 -10.13 -10.21 -21.14
CA CYS A 192 -9.56 -11.14 -22.11
C CYS A 192 -10.59 -12.19 -22.54
N ARG A 193 -11.28 -12.82 -21.57
CA ARG A 193 -12.34 -13.81 -21.84
C ARG A 193 -13.50 -13.23 -22.64
N LYS A 194 -13.97 -12.01 -22.33
CA LYS A 194 -14.99 -11.32 -23.13
C LYS A 194 -14.56 -11.13 -24.59
N VAL A 195 -13.34 -10.63 -24.80
CA VAL A 195 -12.79 -10.38 -26.14
C VAL A 195 -12.62 -11.70 -26.90
N LEU A 196 -12.09 -12.74 -26.25
CA LEU A 196 -11.92 -14.07 -26.84
C LEU A 196 -13.24 -14.71 -27.22
N ALA A 197 -14.27 -14.60 -26.38
CA ALA A 197 -15.62 -15.11 -26.66
C ALA A 197 -16.27 -14.41 -27.87
N ALA A 198 -15.96 -13.13 -28.09
CA ALA A 198 -16.38 -12.40 -29.29
C ALA A 198 -15.49 -12.67 -30.53
N SER A 199 -14.34 -13.32 -30.34
CA SER A 199 -13.36 -13.59 -31.40
C SER A 199 -13.65 -14.90 -32.16
N LYS A 200 -12.99 -15.08 -33.31
CA LYS A 200 -12.98 -16.34 -34.06
C LYS A 200 -11.75 -17.20 -33.78
N LEU A 201 -11.04 -16.94 -32.68
CA LEU A 201 -9.80 -17.64 -32.36
C LEU A 201 -10.08 -19.06 -31.87
N PRO A 202 -9.26 -20.05 -32.27
CA PRO A 202 -9.36 -21.41 -31.72
C PRO A 202 -9.18 -21.45 -30.19
N GLU A 203 -10.01 -22.24 -29.51
CA GLU A 203 -10.00 -22.37 -28.02
C GLU A 203 -8.64 -22.77 -27.44
N HIS A 204 -7.85 -23.57 -28.17
CA HIS A 204 -6.53 -24.00 -27.70
C HIS A 204 -5.53 -22.83 -27.53
N LEU A 205 -5.76 -21.68 -28.18
CA LEU A 205 -4.94 -20.48 -28.01
C LEU A 205 -5.39 -19.61 -26.84
N TRP A 206 -6.63 -19.77 -26.37
CA TRP A 206 -7.22 -18.89 -25.35
C TRP A 206 -6.43 -18.94 -24.06
N ARG A 207 -6.06 -20.15 -23.62
CA ARG A 207 -5.28 -20.33 -22.39
C ARG A 207 -3.91 -19.64 -22.43
N THR A 208 -3.24 -19.67 -23.58
CA THR A 208 -1.95 -19.00 -23.76
C THR A 208 -2.11 -17.48 -23.74
N ILE A 209 -3.17 -16.96 -24.36
CA ILE A 209 -3.46 -15.52 -24.37
C ILE A 209 -3.83 -15.05 -22.95
N GLU A 210 -4.69 -15.77 -22.24
CA GLU A 210 -5.02 -15.49 -20.84
C GLU A 210 -3.76 -15.45 -19.95
N LEU A 211 -2.86 -16.45 -20.04
CA LEU A 211 -1.61 -16.43 -19.27
C LEU A 211 -0.73 -15.22 -19.60
N ALA A 212 -0.72 -14.77 -20.86
CA ALA A 212 0.04 -13.59 -21.27
C ALA A 212 -0.56 -12.26 -20.74
N THR A 213 -1.82 -12.27 -20.29
CA THR A 213 -2.46 -11.10 -19.66
C THR A 213 -2.20 -11.00 -18.15
N LEU A 214 -1.70 -12.07 -17.55
CA LEU A 214 -1.35 -12.11 -16.14
C LEU A 214 0.06 -11.57 -15.91
N ARG A 215 0.20 -10.72 -14.89
CA ARG A 215 1.50 -10.22 -14.45
C ARG A 215 2.01 -11.03 -13.26
N SER A 216 1.15 -11.26 -12.28
CA SER A 216 1.50 -12.08 -11.14
C SER A 216 1.48 -13.58 -11.49
N PRO A 217 2.54 -14.34 -11.18
CA PRO A 217 2.51 -15.80 -11.22
C PRO A 217 1.40 -16.38 -10.32
N LEU A 218 1.07 -15.68 -9.23
CA LEU A 218 0.02 -16.07 -8.30
C LEU A 218 -1.36 -16.04 -8.94
N SER A 219 -1.59 -15.10 -9.85
CA SER A 219 -2.86 -14.98 -10.59
C SER A 219 -3.15 -16.16 -11.52
N SER A 220 -2.16 -17.03 -11.78
CA SER A 220 -2.38 -18.28 -12.52
C SER A 220 -3.37 -19.22 -11.84
N LEU A 221 -3.59 -19.06 -10.52
CA LEU A 221 -4.64 -19.73 -9.77
C LEU A 221 -6.03 -19.34 -10.30
N TYR A 222 -6.24 -18.07 -10.64
CA TYR A 222 -7.53 -17.54 -11.09
C TYR A 222 -7.86 -17.91 -12.54
N GLN A 223 -6.85 -18.20 -13.37
CA GLN A 223 -7.07 -18.67 -14.74
C GLN A 223 -7.97 -19.92 -14.77
N GLN A 224 -7.91 -20.76 -13.75
CA GLN A 224 -8.66 -22.03 -13.73
C GLN A 224 -10.09 -21.88 -13.25
N LEU A 225 -10.46 -20.70 -12.74
CA LEU A 225 -11.77 -20.45 -12.16
C LEU A 225 -12.83 -20.20 -13.25
N PRO A 226 -14.06 -20.71 -13.06
CA PRO A 226 -15.20 -20.33 -13.88
C PRO A 226 -15.54 -18.84 -13.70
N PRO A 227 -16.35 -18.25 -14.60
CA PRO A 227 -16.64 -16.81 -14.58
C PRO A 227 -17.23 -16.27 -13.27
N ASP A 228 -18.10 -17.05 -12.61
CA ASP A 228 -18.75 -16.66 -11.36
C ASP A 228 -17.74 -16.63 -10.21
N ASP A 229 -16.98 -17.72 -10.03
CA ASP A 229 -15.92 -17.80 -9.01
C ASP A 229 -14.81 -16.75 -9.23
N LEU A 230 -14.48 -16.46 -10.49
CA LEU A 230 -13.52 -15.40 -10.82
C LEU A 230 -14.05 -14.01 -10.44
N THR A 231 -15.36 -13.80 -10.55
CA THR A 231 -16.00 -12.55 -10.13
C THR A 231 -15.97 -12.43 -8.61
N THR A 232 -16.35 -13.48 -7.89
CA THR A 232 -16.26 -13.55 -6.43
C THR A 232 -14.83 -13.31 -5.94
N ALA A 233 -13.83 -13.92 -6.57
CA ALA A 233 -12.43 -13.71 -6.20
C ALA A 233 -12.02 -12.23 -6.37
N GLY A 234 -12.43 -11.59 -7.48
CA GLY A 234 -12.17 -10.16 -7.70
C GLY A 234 -12.84 -9.26 -6.66
N GLU A 235 -14.08 -9.56 -6.27
CA GLU A 235 -14.80 -8.84 -5.21
C GLU A 235 -14.11 -8.98 -3.84
N VAL A 236 -13.64 -10.18 -3.50
CA VAL A 236 -12.87 -10.42 -2.26
C VAL A 236 -11.59 -9.57 -2.23
N HIS A 237 -10.81 -9.58 -3.30
CA HIS A 237 -9.58 -8.78 -3.36
C HIS A 237 -9.85 -7.25 -3.36
N LEU A 238 -10.95 -6.80 -3.95
CA LEU A 238 -11.37 -5.40 -3.86
C LEU A 238 -11.71 -5.00 -2.43
N GLU A 239 -12.46 -5.85 -1.71
CA GLU A 239 -12.79 -5.59 -0.30
C GLU A 239 -11.52 -5.58 0.59
N HIS A 240 -10.58 -6.49 0.35
CA HIS A 240 -9.28 -6.47 1.01
C HIS A 240 -8.53 -5.16 0.73
N ALA A 241 -8.44 -4.75 -0.54
CA ALA A 241 -7.78 -3.51 -0.92
C ALA A 241 -8.42 -2.28 -0.28
N LYS A 242 -9.76 -2.20 -0.22
CA LYS A 242 -10.50 -1.12 0.46
C LYS A 242 -10.21 -1.09 1.96
N LYS A 243 -10.20 -2.26 2.61
CA LYS A 243 -9.89 -2.37 4.05
C LYS A 243 -8.46 -1.93 4.34
N LEU A 244 -7.48 -2.46 3.59
CA LEU A 244 -6.07 -2.12 3.75
C LEU A 244 -5.81 -0.65 3.41
N GLY A 245 -6.42 -0.11 2.36
CA GLY A 245 -6.33 1.30 1.98
C GLY A 245 -6.89 2.24 3.05
N SER A 246 -8.04 1.88 3.64
CA SER A 246 -8.62 2.62 4.77
C SER A 246 -7.76 2.53 6.03
N GLN A 247 -7.12 1.39 6.28
CA GLN A 247 -6.13 1.25 7.36
C GLN A 247 -4.89 2.11 7.09
N LEU A 248 -4.41 2.14 5.85
CA LEU A 248 -3.24 2.90 5.42
C LEU A 248 -3.48 4.40 5.62
N HIS A 249 -4.63 4.90 5.18
CA HIS A 249 -5.00 6.31 5.37
C HIS A 249 -5.09 6.70 6.86
N ARG A 250 -5.58 5.80 7.72
CA ARG A 250 -5.61 6.03 9.18
C ARG A 250 -4.21 5.99 9.80
N ALA A 251 -3.31 5.15 9.30
CA ALA A 251 -1.93 5.07 9.77
C ALA A 251 -1.11 6.29 9.29
N ASN A 252 -1.33 6.71 8.05
CA ASN A 252 -0.67 7.85 7.43
C ASN A 252 -1.57 8.43 6.31
N SER A 253 -2.20 9.57 6.57
CA SER A 253 -3.17 10.17 5.64
C SER A 253 -2.52 10.77 4.39
N SER A 254 -1.23 11.13 4.47
CA SER A 254 -0.46 11.70 3.36
C SER A 254 0.02 10.66 2.35
N PHE A 255 0.10 9.37 2.72
CA PHE A 255 0.72 8.34 1.88
C PHE A 255 0.21 8.32 0.43
N MET A 256 -1.11 8.39 0.24
CA MET A 256 -1.68 8.32 -1.11
C MET A 256 -1.39 9.58 -1.94
N PHE A 257 -1.29 10.75 -1.30
CA PHE A 257 -0.91 11.99 -1.98
C PHE A 257 0.52 11.89 -2.52
N ASP A 258 1.47 11.53 -1.66
CA ASP A 258 2.88 11.34 -2.06
C ASP A 258 3.07 10.13 -2.99
N LEU A 259 2.17 9.13 -2.98
CA LEU A 259 2.23 8.06 -3.98
C LEU A 259 1.96 8.57 -5.40
N PHE A 260 1.03 9.54 -5.55
CA PHE A 260 0.72 10.17 -6.83
C PHE A 260 1.72 11.28 -7.20
N ASP A 261 2.31 11.97 -6.23
CA ASP A 261 3.38 12.94 -6.41
C ASP A 261 4.62 12.62 -5.55
N PRO A 262 5.47 11.68 -5.99
CA PRO A 262 6.50 11.06 -5.14
C PRO A 262 7.83 11.82 -5.10
N ASP A 263 8.00 12.88 -5.89
CA ASP A 263 9.32 13.49 -6.15
C ASP A 263 9.99 14.01 -4.87
N GLU A 264 9.23 14.66 -3.98
CA GLU A 264 9.73 15.17 -2.71
C GLU A 264 10.12 14.02 -1.77
N ALA A 265 9.22 13.06 -1.57
CA ALA A 265 9.44 11.91 -0.72
C ALA A 265 10.65 11.07 -1.18
N LEU A 266 10.79 10.81 -2.49
CA LEU A 266 11.88 10.02 -3.06
C LEU A 266 13.25 10.71 -3.04
N SER A 267 13.28 12.04 -2.97
CA SER A 267 14.53 12.81 -2.96
C SER A 267 14.99 13.21 -1.55
N SER A 268 14.14 12.99 -0.54
CA SER A 268 14.41 13.34 0.85
C SER A 268 15.42 12.41 1.53
N VAL A 269 16.14 12.94 2.52
CA VAL A 269 17.03 12.15 3.37
C VAL A 269 16.34 11.91 4.71
N VAL A 270 15.93 10.67 4.96
CA VAL A 270 15.28 10.29 6.22
C VAL A 270 16.32 9.70 7.18
N GLU A 271 16.54 10.38 8.31
CA GLU A 271 17.44 9.89 9.37
C GLU A 271 16.68 9.12 10.47
N THR A 272 15.52 9.63 10.87
CA THR A 272 14.66 9.09 11.92
C THR A 272 13.21 9.47 11.62
N TYR A 273 12.27 8.68 12.10
CA TYR A 273 10.84 8.97 11.97
C TYR A 273 10.08 8.66 13.26
N SER A 274 8.84 9.15 13.34
CA SER A 274 7.84 8.72 14.32
C SER A 274 6.65 8.07 13.60
N LEU A 275 5.90 7.21 14.27
CA LEU A 275 4.71 6.58 13.68
C LEU A 275 3.71 7.66 13.21
N GLY A 276 3.23 7.54 11.98
CA GLY A 276 2.33 8.48 11.30
C GLY A 276 2.99 9.77 10.78
N SER A 277 4.31 9.91 10.92
CA SER A 277 5.02 11.10 10.43
C SER A 277 5.21 11.08 8.91
N TRP A 278 5.49 12.25 8.34
CA TRP A 278 5.86 12.35 6.93
C TRP A 278 7.16 11.59 6.64
N GLU A 279 8.13 11.60 7.56
CA GLU A 279 9.39 10.87 7.40
C GLU A 279 9.19 9.34 7.33
N GLU A 280 8.22 8.80 8.07
CA GLU A 280 7.86 7.38 7.98
C GLU A 280 7.29 7.04 6.60
N MET A 281 6.37 7.89 6.13
CA MET A 281 5.79 7.76 4.78
C MET A 281 6.87 7.85 3.72
N ALA A 282 7.74 8.85 3.78
CA ALA A 282 8.79 9.06 2.79
C ALA A 282 9.75 7.87 2.74
N LEU A 283 10.16 7.34 3.89
CA LEU A 283 10.99 6.13 3.96
C LEU A 283 10.27 4.90 3.40
N THR A 284 9.00 4.71 3.76
CA THR A 284 8.16 3.63 3.24
C THR A 284 8.05 3.70 1.72
N LEU A 285 7.82 4.89 1.18
CA LEU A 285 7.71 5.14 -0.25
C LEU A 285 9.05 4.92 -0.97
N GLN A 286 10.17 5.35 -0.39
CA GLN A 286 11.51 5.06 -0.92
C GLN A 286 11.77 3.55 -1.02
N ASN A 287 11.27 2.76 -0.06
CA ASN A 287 11.40 1.31 -0.07
C ASN A 287 10.52 0.64 -1.13
N SER A 288 9.29 1.15 -1.34
CA SER A 288 8.24 0.44 -2.09
C SER A 288 7.88 1.03 -3.46
N TYR A 289 8.23 2.29 -3.76
CA TYR A 289 7.77 2.97 -4.97
C TYR A 289 8.19 2.27 -6.27
N ALA A 290 9.37 1.65 -6.30
CA ALA A 290 9.81 0.86 -7.45
C ALA A 290 8.92 -0.37 -7.71
N ALA A 291 8.27 -0.92 -6.68
CA ALA A 291 7.27 -1.98 -6.83
C ALA A 291 5.93 -1.42 -7.34
N TRP A 292 5.49 -0.28 -6.80
CA TRP A 292 4.28 0.42 -7.25
C TRP A 292 4.36 0.82 -8.73
N SER A 293 5.39 1.58 -9.09
CA SER A 293 5.63 2.02 -10.48
C SER A 293 5.87 0.86 -11.46
N GLY A 294 6.40 -0.27 -10.98
CA GLY A 294 6.58 -1.48 -11.78
C GLY A 294 5.30 -2.30 -11.98
N SER A 295 4.24 -2.04 -11.21
CA SER A 295 2.99 -2.80 -11.23
C SER A 295 1.99 -2.19 -12.21
N GLU A 296 2.12 -2.58 -13.48
CA GLU A 296 1.30 -2.07 -14.59
C GLU A 296 -0.21 -2.16 -14.30
N GLY A 297 -0.92 -1.05 -14.50
CA GLY A 297 -2.37 -0.97 -14.33
C GLY A 297 -2.87 -0.72 -12.90
N VAL A 298 -2.01 -0.79 -11.88
CA VAL A 298 -2.41 -0.51 -10.48
C VAL A 298 -2.62 0.98 -10.25
N LEU A 299 -1.63 1.82 -10.59
CA LEU A 299 -1.77 3.28 -10.46
C LEU A 299 -2.85 3.84 -11.38
N ASP A 300 -3.04 3.25 -12.56
CA ASP A 300 -4.13 3.62 -13.47
C ASP A 300 -5.50 3.34 -12.83
N LEU A 301 -5.68 2.17 -12.20
CA LEU A 301 -6.92 1.82 -11.50
C LEU A 301 -7.22 2.80 -10.35
N LEU A 302 -6.20 3.18 -9.58
CA LEU A 302 -6.36 4.15 -8.49
C LEU A 302 -6.65 5.56 -9.03
N GLY A 303 -6.00 5.97 -10.12
CA GLY A 303 -6.28 7.23 -10.81
C GLY A 303 -7.70 7.30 -11.36
N ASP A 304 -8.19 6.19 -11.96
CA ASP A 304 -9.58 6.07 -12.41
C ASP A 304 -10.56 6.20 -11.22
N ALA A 305 -10.21 5.69 -10.03
CA ALA A 305 -11.02 5.83 -8.82
C ALA A 305 -11.04 7.27 -8.30
N CYS A 306 -9.90 7.97 -8.30
CA CYS A 306 -9.83 9.40 -7.98
C CYS A 306 -10.70 10.22 -8.95
N LEU A 307 -10.61 9.94 -10.26
CA LEU A 307 -11.43 10.62 -11.27
C LEU A 307 -12.93 10.39 -11.06
N CYS A 308 -13.33 9.16 -10.68
CA CYS A 308 -14.73 8.88 -10.34
C CYS A 308 -15.19 9.71 -9.14
N ALA A 309 -14.36 9.82 -8.10
CA ALA A 309 -14.63 10.62 -6.91
C ALA A 309 -14.73 12.12 -7.23
N GLU A 310 -13.83 12.66 -8.05
CA GLU A 310 -13.83 14.04 -8.52
C GLU A 310 -15.14 14.37 -9.26
N LEU A 311 -15.49 13.57 -10.26
CA LEU A 311 -16.66 13.78 -11.11
C LEU A 311 -18.00 13.68 -10.37
N ASP A 312 -18.06 12.93 -9.28
CA ASP A 312 -19.24 12.81 -8.43
C ASP A 312 -19.34 13.97 -7.43
N SER A 313 -18.20 14.55 -7.04
CA SER A 313 -18.11 15.62 -6.04
C SER A 313 -18.12 17.03 -6.64
N GLU A 314 -18.05 17.17 -7.97
CA GLU A 314 -17.97 18.44 -8.70
C GLU A 314 -19.03 19.46 -8.24
N ALA A 315 -20.31 19.08 -8.26
CA ALA A 315 -21.40 19.97 -7.86
C ALA A 315 -21.37 20.33 -6.37
N GLU A 316 -21.01 19.37 -5.50
CA GLU A 316 -20.86 19.60 -4.05
C GLU A 316 -19.74 20.63 -3.78
N MET A 317 -18.64 20.56 -4.52
CA MET A 317 -17.53 21.50 -4.38
C MET A 317 -17.86 22.89 -4.91
N GLU A 318 -18.54 22.99 -6.07
CA GLU A 318 -19.03 24.27 -6.60
C GLU A 318 -19.93 24.98 -5.57
N ASP A 319 -20.93 24.27 -5.04
CA ASP A 319 -21.84 24.80 -4.02
C ASP A 319 -21.10 25.21 -2.74
N MET A 320 -20.10 24.43 -2.31
CA MET A 320 -19.27 24.75 -1.14
C MET A 320 -18.46 26.04 -1.34
N MET A 321 -17.87 26.24 -2.52
CA MET A 321 -17.05 27.43 -2.82
C MET A 321 -17.86 28.73 -2.85
N ASP A 322 -19.16 28.63 -3.16
CA ASP A 322 -20.08 29.76 -3.13
C ASP A 322 -20.53 30.17 -1.71
N THR A 323 -20.18 29.37 -0.68
CA THR A 323 -20.52 29.71 0.71
C THR A 323 -19.63 30.82 1.29
N ASP A 324 -20.25 31.71 2.09
CA ASP A 324 -19.53 32.76 2.84
C ASP A 324 -18.43 32.18 3.75
N THR A 325 -18.62 30.95 4.25
CA THR A 325 -17.65 30.25 5.10
C THR A 325 -16.37 29.92 4.35
N PHE A 326 -16.47 29.41 3.11
CA PHE A 326 -15.29 29.13 2.28
C PHE A 326 -14.58 30.42 1.87
N GLN A 327 -15.32 31.43 1.42
CA GLN A 327 -14.76 32.70 0.93
C GLN A 327 -14.03 33.52 2.02
N SER A 328 -14.41 33.32 3.29
CA SER A 328 -13.78 33.97 4.45
C SER A 328 -12.72 33.11 5.15
N GLY A 329 -12.57 31.84 4.77
CA GLY A 329 -11.69 30.87 5.41
C GLY A 329 -10.26 30.81 4.86
N GLU A 330 -9.42 30.01 5.52
CA GLU A 330 -8.13 29.58 4.97
C GLU A 330 -8.36 28.64 3.78
N GLY A 331 -7.63 28.83 2.68
CA GLY A 331 -7.81 28.05 1.44
C GLY A 331 -8.70 28.69 0.38
N ARG A 332 -9.28 29.88 0.62
CA ARG A 332 -10.11 30.62 -0.36
C ARG A 332 -9.43 30.93 -1.71
N ASP A 333 -8.10 30.90 -1.74
CA ASP A 333 -7.30 31.19 -2.94
C ASP A 333 -7.12 29.94 -3.81
N ARG A 334 -7.55 28.77 -3.36
CA ARG A 334 -7.48 27.50 -4.09
C ARG A 334 -8.49 27.45 -5.22
N THR A 335 -8.14 26.76 -6.29
CA THR A 335 -9.07 26.52 -7.40
C THR A 335 -9.95 25.32 -7.13
N ILE A 336 -11.06 25.20 -7.88
CA ILE A 336 -11.94 24.03 -7.78
C ILE A 336 -11.18 22.75 -8.16
N GLU A 337 -10.29 22.83 -9.14
CA GLU A 337 -9.47 21.70 -9.58
C GLU A 337 -8.56 21.20 -8.44
N GLU A 338 -7.89 22.11 -7.71
CA GLU A 338 -7.05 21.73 -6.56
C GLU A 338 -7.86 21.09 -5.43
N LEU A 339 -9.11 21.53 -5.21
CA LEU A 339 -9.99 20.93 -4.21
C LEU A 339 -10.49 19.55 -4.67
N LEU A 340 -10.81 19.41 -5.95
CA LEU A 340 -11.24 18.15 -6.53
C LEU A 340 -10.12 17.11 -6.49
N GLU A 341 -8.87 17.47 -6.79
CA GLU A 341 -7.71 16.58 -6.63
C GLU A 341 -7.60 16.03 -5.20
N ASP A 342 -7.76 16.89 -4.19
CA ASP A 342 -7.79 16.44 -2.77
C ASP A 342 -8.95 15.50 -2.49
N VAL A 343 -10.15 15.83 -3.00
CA VAL A 343 -11.35 15.01 -2.82
C VAL A 343 -11.18 13.66 -3.51
N GLY A 344 -10.56 13.63 -4.69
CA GLY A 344 -10.23 12.43 -5.44
C GLY A 344 -9.43 11.45 -4.60
N VAL A 345 -8.32 11.93 -4.02
CA VAL A 345 -7.47 11.11 -3.14
C VAL A 345 -8.19 10.73 -1.84
N ASN A 346 -8.91 11.66 -1.20
CA ASN A 346 -9.57 11.38 0.08
C ASN A 346 -10.74 10.39 -0.04
N ARG A 347 -11.46 10.39 -1.17
CA ARG A 347 -12.61 9.52 -1.42
C ARG A 347 -12.26 8.27 -2.24
N LEU A 348 -11.00 8.11 -2.67
CA LEU A 348 -10.57 7.08 -3.64
C LEU A 348 -11.10 5.66 -3.31
N TRP A 349 -11.03 5.25 -2.04
CA TRP A 349 -11.40 3.90 -1.62
C TRP A 349 -12.91 3.63 -1.74
N GLY A 350 -13.74 4.68 -1.69
CA GLY A 350 -15.18 4.59 -1.93
C GLY A 350 -15.54 4.35 -3.40
N TYR A 351 -14.66 4.76 -4.33
CA TYR A 351 -14.89 4.66 -5.78
C TYR A 351 -14.02 3.59 -6.46
N LEU A 352 -13.30 2.77 -5.70
CA LEU A 352 -12.48 1.69 -6.27
C LEU A 352 -13.31 0.66 -7.05
N GLU A 353 -14.53 0.35 -6.57
CA GLU A 353 -15.46 -0.54 -7.27
C GLU A 353 -15.96 0.06 -8.58
N ASP A 354 -16.20 1.37 -8.63
CA ASP A 354 -16.58 2.09 -9.84
C ASP A 354 -15.48 2.01 -10.89
N ALA A 355 -14.25 2.35 -10.50
CA ALA A 355 -13.10 2.25 -11.38
C ALA A 355 -12.90 0.82 -11.90
N TYR A 356 -13.06 -0.19 -11.04
CA TYR A 356 -12.96 -1.58 -11.44
C TYR A 356 -14.07 -2.00 -12.43
N ALA A 357 -15.32 -1.59 -12.17
CA ALA A 357 -16.46 -1.88 -13.03
C ALA A 357 -16.34 -1.19 -14.40
N ASP A 358 -15.87 0.06 -14.41
CA ASP A 358 -15.61 0.86 -15.60
C ASP A 358 -14.50 0.28 -16.46
N ALA A 359 -13.41 -0.15 -15.84
CA ALA A 359 -12.29 -0.77 -16.55
C ALA A 359 -12.67 -2.13 -17.18
N TYR A 360 -13.75 -2.76 -16.71
CA TYR A 360 -14.35 -3.95 -17.31
C TYR A 360 -15.37 -3.66 -18.42
N TRP A 361 -15.75 -2.39 -18.62
CA TRP A 361 -16.73 -1.96 -19.61
C TRP A 361 -16.12 -1.76 -21.00
N LEU A 362 -16.65 -2.48 -21.99
CA LEU A 362 -16.20 -2.42 -23.40
C LEU A 362 -17.13 -1.60 -24.30
N GLY A 363 -18.17 -0.98 -23.73
CA GLY A 363 -19.14 -0.17 -24.46
C GLY A 363 -18.72 1.31 -24.57
N PRO A 364 -19.64 2.18 -25.03
CA PRO A 364 -19.42 3.62 -25.05
C PRO A 364 -19.14 4.17 -23.64
N TRP A 365 -18.31 5.21 -23.57
CA TRP A 365 -17.92 5.86 -22.30
C TRP A 365 -19.14 6.39 -21.52
N CYS A 366 -20.13 6.96 -22.21
CA CYS A 366 -21.33 7.52 -21.59
C CYS A 366 -22.23 6.50 -20.88
N ASP A 367 -21.99 5.21 -21.12
CA ASP A 367 -22.76 4.09 -20.58
C ASP A 367 -21.97 3.29 -19.55
N ARG A 368 -20.82 3.80 -19.10
CA ARG A 368 -20.04 3.20 -18.03
C ARG A 368 -20.86 3.07 -16.73
N PRO A 369 -20.65 2.01 -15.93
CA PRO A 369 -21.33 1.84 -14.66
C PRO A 369 -21.29 3.07 -13.74
N SER A 370 -20.13 3.73 -13.59
CA SER A 370 -19.98 4.94 -12.78
C SER A 370 -20.86 6.09 -13.31
N GLU A 371 -20.87 6.30 -14.63
CA GLU A 371 -21.66 7.32 -15.32
C GLU A 371 -23.17 7.09 -15.17
N GLN A 372 -23.61 5.83 -15.23
CA GLN A 372 -25.00 5.49 -14.99
C GLN A 372 -25.42 5.76 -13.55
N ARG A 373 -24.58 5.36 -12.59
CA ARG A 373 -24.82 5.61 -11.17
C ARG A 373 -24.91 7.10 -10.88
N ARG A 374 -23.99 7.91 -11.42
CA ARG A 374 -23.98 9.37 -11.26
C ARG A 374 -25.25 10.02 -11.85
N LYS A 375 -25.69 9.58 -13.02
CA LYS A 375 -26.95 10.05 -13.64
C LYS A 375 -28.16 9.69 -12.78
N GLU A 376 -28.19 8.48 -12.23
CA GLU A 376 -29.27 8.03 -11.34
C GLU A 376 -29.28 8.80 -10.02
N ALA A 377 -28.11 9.02 -9.41
CA ALA A 377 -27.96 9.85 -8.22
C ALA A 377 -28.48 11.28 -8.47
N ARG A 378 -28.00 11.96 -9.52
CA ARG A 378 -28.49 13.31 -9.88
C ARG A 378 -29.99 13.34 -10.09
N ARG A 379 -30.55 12.32 -10.74
CA ARG A 379 -32.01 12.22 -10.93
C ARG A 379 -32.77 12.13 -9.60
N LEU A 380 -32.28 11.33 -8.64
CA LEU A 380 -32.90 11.22 -7.32
C LEU A 380 -32.83 12.53 -6.53
N TRP A 381 -31.73 13.28 -6.65
CA TRP A 381 -31.59 14.61 -6.05
C TRP A 381 -32.54 15.66 -6.65
N ASP A 382 -32.81 15.57 -7.97
CA ASP A 382 -33.70 16.49 -8.68
C ASP A 382 -35.20 16.13 -8.55
N GLU A 383 -35.55 14.95 -8.03
CA GLU A 383 -36.94 14.57 -7.77
C GLU A 383 -37.45 15.37 -6.56
N PRO A 384 -38.48 16.24 -6.71
CA PRO A 384 -39.01 17.02 -5.60
C PRO A 384 -39.56 16.08 -4.52
N ASP A 385 -39.20 16.32 -3.26
CA ASP A 385 -39.80 15.68 -2.08
C ASP A 385 -41.31 16.02 -2.03
N ASP A 386 -42.13 15.29 -2.78
CA ASP A 386 -43.58 15.47 -2.85
C ASP A 386 -44.30 14.97 -1.57
N ASP A 387 -43.58 14.42 -0.58
CA ASP A 387 -44.18 13.76 0.59
C ASP A 387 -43.90 14.42 1.97
N TYR A 388 -43.37 15.65 2.03
CA TYR A 388 -43.20 16.39 3.31
C TYR A 388 -44.18 17.56 3.50
N PHE A 389 -45.47 17.37 3.24
CA PHE A 389 -46.53 18.27 3.75
C PHE A 389 -47.79 17.48 4.09
N GLY A 390 -47.87 16.97 5.33
CA GLY A 390 -48.98 16.10 5.71
C GLY A 390 -49.18 15.79 7.18
N TYR A 391 -48.79 16.65 8.13
CA TYR A 391 -49.36 16.60 9.48
C TYR A 391 -49.88 17.98 9.87
N GLY A 392 -51.19 17.98 10.13
CA GLY A 392 -51.99 19.17 10.30
C GLY A 392 -51.62 19.95 11.55
N MET A 393 -51.48 21.25 11.36
CA MET A 393 -51.78 22.24 12.39
C MET A 393 -53.28 22.13 12.68
N GLU A 394 -53.66 21.28 13.64
CA GLU A 394 -54.94 21.45 14.33
C GLU A 394 -54.69 22.46 15.47
N ASP A 395 -55.30 23.63 15.29
CA ASP A 395 -55.50 24.63 16.31
C ASP A 395 -56.09 23.99 17.57
N SER A 396 -55.37 24.07 18.68
CA SER A 396 -55.97 23.91 20.00
C SER A 396 -55.61 25.11 20.87
N ASP A 397 -56.53 26.07 20.88
CA ASP A 397 -56.73 27.01 21.96
C ASP A 397 -56.73 26.26 23.30
N LEU A 398 -55.72 26.49 24.15
CA LEU A 398 -55.87 26.27 25.59
C LEU A 398 -55.20 27.42 26.36
N GLU A 399 -56.10 28.09 27.06
CA GLU A 399 -55.99 29.23 27.96
C GLU A 399 -54.92 29.09 29.05
N ASP A 400 -54.42 30.26 29.44
CA ASP A 400 -53.72 30.56 30.68
C ASP A 400 -54.31 29.87 31.92
N SER A 401 -53.47 29.21 32.70
CA SER A 401 -53.57 29.31 34.17
C SER A 401 -52.24 28.96 34.83
N ASP A 402 -51.74 29.93 35.58
CA ASP A 402 -50.77 29.89 36.68
C ASP A 402 -50.58 28.53 37.37
N LEU A 403 -49.34 28.23 37.79
CA LEU A 403 -49.02 27.78 39.16
C LEU A 403 -47.49 27.70 39.40
N GLU A 404 -47.05 28.62 40.26
CA GLU A 404 -45.95 28.66 41.24
C GLU A 404 -44.92 27.51 41.35
N ASP A 405 -43.65 27.95 41.34
CA ASP A 405 -42.56 27.65 42.28
C ASP A 405 -42.64 26.38 43.15
N GLY A 406 -41.66 25.51 42.93
CA GLY A 406 -41.29 24.44 43.85
C GLY A 406 -39.80 24.13 43.73
N ASP A 407 -39.03 24.59 44.72
CA ASP A 407 -37.66 24.19 45.06
C ASP A 407 -37.45 22.68 44.99
N LEU A 408 -36.20 22.24 44.73
CA LEU A 408 -35.50 21.06 45.30
C LEU A 408 -34.14 20.93 44.58
N GLU A 409 -33.08 21.47 45.17
CA GLU A 409 -32.09 20.77 46.01
C GLU A 409 -30.94 20.12 45.20
N ASP A 410 -29.77 20.74 45.34
CA ASP A 410 -28.45 20.23 45.00
C ASP A 410 -28.16 18.91 45.74
N GLY A 411 -27.69 17.92 44.99
CA GLY A 411 -27.18 16.66 45.52
C GLY A 411 -25.80 16.38 44.96
N ASP A 412 -24.78 16.66 45.77
CA ASP A 412 -23.42 16.12 45.69
C ASP A 412 -23.43 14.59 45.57
N PHE A 413 -22.51 14.03 44.77
CA PHE A 413 -21.84 12.76 45.11
C PHE A 413 -20.51 12.64 44.35
N GLU A 414 -19.41 12.79 45.11
CA GLU A 414 -18.10 12.17 44.82
C GLU A 414 -18.15 10.68 45.22
N ASP A 415 -17.63 9.80 44.36
CA ASP A 415 -16.54 8.83 44.64
C ASP A 415 -16.13 8.08 43.36
#